data_AF-A0A6A7LQX8-F1
#
_entry.id   AF-A0A6A7LQX8-F1
#
_cell.length_a   1.000
_cell.length_b   1.000
_cell.length_c   1.000
_cell.angle_alpha   90.00
_cell.angle_beta   90.00
_cell.angle_gamma   90.00
#
_symmetry.space_group_name_H-M   'P 1'
#
loop_
_entity.id
_entity.type
_entity.pdbx_description
1 polymer ?
#
loop_
_entity_poly.entity_id
_entity_poly.type
_entity_poly.pdbx_seq_one_letter_code
_entity_poly.pdbx_strand_id
1 'polypeptide(L)'
;MSLFELFDPFTVFEEDKGGGGGSEETPKKEESKETKEEETEEEILDLPRAKEKIAKANSEAANLRKRLKEAEAAEGRLKEIEDAKKSDLEKAAEKTKSLEDKATKAETDLLRLRVALRKGLTETQAKRLIGSTEEELEADADELLESFKPSSDGGKGGPNRRERLKGGGDPTEEPVELDPKKLAGQISRD
;
A
#
# COMPACT_ATOMS: atom_id res chain seq x y z
N MET A 1 30.45 21.52 18.78
CA MET A 1 29.96 22.64 17.95
C MET A 1 29.80 22.08 16.55
N SER A 2 28.56 21.80 16.18
CA SER A 2 28.12 21.13 14.96
C SER A 2 28.08 22.11 13.78
N LEU A 3 28.78 21.79 12.70
CA LEU A 3 28.66 22.47 11.40
C LEU A 3 27.45 21.89 10.67
N PHE A 4 26.36 22.66 10.57
CA PHE A 4 25.16 22.29 9.82
C PHE A 4 24.54 23.56 9.23
N GLU A 5 25.20 24.20 8.26
CA GLU A 5 24.60 25.25 7.43
C GLU A 5 25.25 25.21 6.04
N LEU A 6 24.58 24.57 5.07
CA LEU A 6 24.64 24.93 3.65
C LEU A 6 23.67 24.01 2.87
N PHE A 7 22.44 24.46 2.61
CA PHE A 7 21.79 24.43 1.28
C PHE A 7 20.31 24.87 1.40
N ASP A 8 20.02 26.11 1.03
CA ASP A 8 18.68 26.56 0.66
C ASP A 8 18.56 26.53 -0.88
N PRO A 9 17.63 25.78 -1.49
CA PRO A 9 17.46 25.78 -2.95
C PRO A 9 16.11 26.39 -3.34
N PHE A 10 15.99 27.72 -3.40
CA PHE A 10 14.90 28.36 -4.15
C PHE A 10 15.19 29.84 -4.47
N THR A 11 15.99 30.09 -5.50
CA THR A 11 15.97 31.39 -6.21
C THR A 11 15.51 31.17 -7.64
N VAL A 12 14.26 31.58 -7.86
CA VAL A 12 13.57 31.69 -9.13
C VAL A 12 14.30 32.69 -10.02
N PHE A 13 14.65 32.25 -11.21
CA PHE A 13 15.19 33.04 -12.31
C PHE A 13 14.06 33.28 -13.31
N GLU A 14 13.48 34.48 -13.35
CA GLU A 14 12.64 34.90 -14.47
C GLU A 14 12.52 36.44 -14.57
N GLU A 15 12.48 36.90 -15.82
CA GLU A 15 12.12 38.24 -16.34
C GLU A 15 13.19 39.35 -16.39
N ASP A 16 13.93 39.39 -17.51
CA ASP A 16 14.52 40.62 -18.05
C ASP A 16 13.66 41.12 -19.24
N LYS A 17 12.80 42.11 -18.98
CA LYS A 17 12.14 42.92 -20.00
C LYS A 17 12.67 44.35 -19.92
N GLY A 18 13.30 44.77 -21.02
CA GLY A 18 13.84 46.10 -21.19
C GLY A 18 12.78 47.22 -21.21
N GLY A 19 13.24 48.42 -20.88
CA GLY A 19 12.47 49.65 -21.03
C GLY A 19 13.15 50.91 -20.48
N GLY A 20 13.84 51.65 -21.35
CA GLY A 20 13.63 53.10 -21.50
C GLY A 20 14.41 54.11 -20.64
N GLY A 21 15.19 54.95 -21.34
CA GLY A 21 15.07 56.42 -21.22
C GLY A 21 16.18 57.18 -20.50
N GLY A 22 16.99 57.94 -21.26
CA GLY A 22 17.90 58.95 -20.72
C GLY A 22 18.64 59.70 -21.84
N SER A 23 18.17 60.91 -22.14
CA SER A 23 18.66 61.89 -23.10
C SER A 23 19.98 62.56 -22.70
N GLU A 24 20.83 62.95 -23.67
CA GLU A 24 21.43 64.30 -23.76
C GLU A 24 22.27 64.51 -25.05
N GLU A 25 21.84 65.50 -25.82
CA GLU A 25 22.57 66.52 -26.59
C GLU A 25 23.81 66.18 -27.49
N THR A 26 23.58 66.34 -28.80
CA THR A 26 24.50 66.76 -29.89
C THR A 26 25.17 68.12 -29.62
N PRO A 27 26.26 68.62 -30.27
CA PRO A 27 26.42 68.62 -31.75
C PRO A 27 27.83 68.82 -32.40
N LYS A 28 27.93 68.47 -33.69
CA LYS A 28 28.57 69.20 -34.83
C LYS A 28 28.94 68.20 -35.95
N LYS A 29 28.97 68.50 -37.25
CA LYS A 29 28.43 69.52 -38.18
C LYS A 29 29.23 69.31 -39.48
N GLU A 30 28.54 69.08 -40.60
CA GLU A 30 28.95 69.32 -42.02
C GLU A 30 30.18 68.53 -42.53
N GLU A 31 30.30 68.00 -43.75
CA GLU A 31 29.91 68.32 -45.14
C GLU A 31 29.89 66.98 -45.91
N SER A 32 28.87 66.61 -46.68
CA SER A 32 28.61 66.95 -48.09
C SER A 32 29.54 66.32 -49.15
N LYS A 33 28.86 65.66 -50.12
CA LYS A 33 29.21 65.40 -51.53
C LYS A 33 30.10 64.21 -51.93
N GLU A 34 29.40 63.18 -52.41
CA GLU A 34 29.34 62.75 -53.82
C GLU A 34 30.62 62.24 -54.52
N THR A 35 30.42 61.10 -55.19
CA THR A 35 31.00 60.61 -56.46
C THR A 35 32.03 59.47 -56.41
N LYS A 36 31.77 58.50 -57.31
CA LYS A 36 32.69 57.56 -58.00
C LYS A 36 32.97 56.24 -57.27
N GLU A 37 32.33 55.14 -57.69
CA GLU A 37 32.72 54.23 -58.80
C GLU A 37 34.15 53.70 -58.66
N GLU A 38 34.25 52.36 -58.69
CA GLU A 38 35.47 51.53 -58.69
C GLU A 38 36.14 51.47 -57.30
N GLU A 39 36.22 50.35 -56.60
CA GLU A 39 37.02 49.17 -56.97
C GLU A 39 36.39 47.89 -56.35
N THR A 40 35.93 46.98 -57.21
CA THR A 40 36.03 45.54 -56.94
C THR A 40 37.50 45.17 -56.77
N GLU A 41 37.82 44.25 -55.83
CA GLU A 41 39.15 43.79 -55.40
C GLU A 41 39.58 44.49 -54.10
N GLU A 42 39.25 43.98 -52.91
CA GLU A 42 40.23 43.23 -52.11
C GLU A 42 39.61 42.47 -50.92
N GLU A 43 38.31 42.16 -50.92
CA GLU A 43 37.78 41.16 -49.98
C GLU A 43 38.04 39.74 -50.52
N ILE A 44 39.34 39.42 -50.67
CA ILE A 44 39.80 38.04 -50.82
C ILE A 44 39.48 37.37 -49.48
N LEU A 45 38.22 36.90 -49.35
CA LEU A 45 37.87 35.87 -48.40
C LEU A 45 38.98 34.83 -48.52
N ASP A 46 39.73 34.61 -47.45
CA ASP A 46 40.73 33.54 -47.36
C ASP A 46 39.96 32.21 -47.42
N LEU A 47 39.46 31.84 -48.61
CA LEU A 47 38.69 30.65 -48.92
C LEU A 47 39.30 29.40 -48.29
N PRO A 48 40.62 29.17 -48.30
CA PRO A 48 41.22 28.03 -47.61
C PRO A 48 40.98 28.06 -46.09
N ARG A 49 41.17 29.21 -45.42
CA ARG A 49 40.93 29.32 -43.96
C ARG A 49 39.45 29.23 -43.61
N ALA A 50 38.57 29.78 -44.44
CA ALA A 50 37.13 29.68 -44.26
C ALA A 50 36.66 28.21 -44.37
N LYS A 51 37.15 27.47 -45.38
CA LYS A 51 36.87 26.02 -45.53
C LYS A 51 37.38 25.22 -44.34
N GLU A 52 38.57 25.52 -43.83
CA GLU A 52 39.13 24.84 -42.65
C GLU A 52 38.30 25.10 -41.38
N LYS A 53 37.87 26.35 -41.16
CA LYS A 53 36.98 26.70 -40.03
C LYS A 53 35.63 25.99 -40.11
N ILE A 54 35.03 25.94 -41.30
CA ILE A 54 33.78 25.21 -41.52
C ILE A 54 33.96 23.70 -41.29
N ALA A 55 35.07 23.13 -41.76
CA ALA A 55 35.39 21.72 -41.54
C ALA A 55 35.56 21.40 -40.04
N LYS A 56 36.28 22.25 -39.30
CA LYS A 56 36.42 22.14 -37.83
C LYS A 56 35.07 22.24 -37.14
N ALA A 57 34.29 23.28 -37.40
CA ALA A 57 32.96 23.47 -36.82
C ALA A 57 32.01 22.30 -37.14
N ASN A 58 32.04 21.77 -38.36
CA ASN A 58 31.25 20.60 -38.74
C ASN A 58 31.69 19.34 -37.99
N SER A 59 33.00 19.14 -37.80
CA SER A 59 33.52 18.00 -37.05
C SER A 59 33.18 18.09 -35.56
N GLU A 60 33.24 19.29 -34.97
CA GLU A 60 32.85 19.55 -33.59
C GLU A 60 31.34 19.34 -33.42
N ALA A 61 30.52 19.89 -34.31
CA ALA A 61 29.07 19.67 -34.30
C ALA A 61 28.71 18.19 -34.47
N ALA A 62 29.43 17.44 -35.30
CA ALA A 62 29.24 16.00 -35.44
C ALA A 62 29.60 15.25 -34.14
N ASN A 63 30.70 15.61 -33.48
CA ASN A 63 31.11 15.02 -32.22
C ASN A 63 30.14 15.34 -31.08
N LEU A 64 29.66 16.59 -31.00
CA LEU A 64 28.66 17.00 -30.02
C LEU A 64 27.34 16.25 -30.23
N ARG A 65 26.90 16.07 -31.48
CA ARG A 65 25.71 15.27 -31.79
C ARG A 65 25.89 13.80 -31.39
N LYS A 66 27.07 13.22 -31.57
CA LYS A 66 27.36 11.85 -31.11
C LYS A 66 27.28 11.75 -29.58
N ARG A 67 27.93 12.67 -28.87
CA ARG A 67 27.89 12.71 -27.40
C ARG A 67 26.49 12.93 -26.86
N LEU A 68 25.68 13.79 -27.50
CA LEU A 68 24.28 13.98 -27.12
C LEU A 68 23.49 12.68 -27.25
N LYS A 69 23.62 11.97 -28.37
CA LYS A 69 22.94 10.67 -28.56
C LYS A 69 23.39 9.62 -27.54
N GLU A 70 24.67 9.58 -27.22
CA GLU A 70 25.21 8.68 -26.20
C GLU A 70 24.69 9.03 -24.79
N ALA A 71 24.62 10.31 -24.46
CA ALA A 71 24.07 10.79 -23.19
C ALA A 71 22.57 10.48 -23.08
N GLU A 72 21.79 10.77 -24.12
CA GLU A 72 20.35 10.43 -24.18
C GLU A 72 20.13 8.92 -24.02
N ALA A 73 20.95 8.09 -24.67
CA ALA A 73 20.87 6.64 -24.54
C ALA A 73 21.25 6.16 -23.12
N ALA A 74 22.23 6.79 -22.48
CA ALA A 74 22.61 6.49 -21.10
C ALA A 74 21.50 6.89 -20.12
N GLU A 75 20.90 8.07 -20.29
CA GLU A 75 19.76 8.51 -19.49
C GLU A 75 18.56 7.58 -19.63
N GLY A 76 18.26 7.11 -20.85
CA GLY A 76 17.21 6.12 -21.08
C GLY A 76 17.43 4.84 -20.28
N ARG A 77 18.66 4.28 -20.35
CA ARG A 77 19.02 3.08 -19.57
C ARG A 77 18.97 3.30 -18.06
N LEU A 78 19.37 4.49 -17.59
CA LEU A 78 19.28 4.82 -16.17
C LEU A 78 17.82 4.87 -15.69
N LYS A 79 16.92 5.49 -16.47
CA LYS A 79 15.49 5.51 -16.17
C LYS A 79 14.90 4.10 -16.14
N GLU A 80 15.22 3.25 -17.12
CA GLU A 80 14.76 1.85 -17.14
C GLU A 80 15.23 1.07 -15.89
N ILE A 81 16.48 1.25 -15.48
CA ILE A 81 17.03 0.60 -14.27
C ILE A 81 16.36 1.15 -13.01
N GLU A 82 16.13 2.45 -12.92
CA GLU A 82 15.44 3.07 -11.78
C GLU A 82 14.00 2.60 -11.66
N ASP A 83 13.28 2.53 -12.77
CA ASP A 83 11.88 2.09 -12.78
C ASP A 83 11.78 0.58 -12.47
N ALA A 84 12.70 -0.23 -12.99
CA ALA A 84 12.80 -1.64 -12.62
C ALA A 84 13.10 -1.80 -11.12
N LYS A 85 14.07 -1.05 -10.59
CA LYS A 85 14.40 -1.07 -9.15
C LYS A 85 13.26 -0.61 -8.28
N LYS A 86 12.54 0.45 -8.66
CA LYS A 86 11.33 0.91 -7.94
C LYS A 86 10.28 -0.20 -7.92
N SER A 87 10.00 -0.81 -9.06
CA SER A 87 9.05 -1.93 -9.15
C SER A 87 9.45 -3.12 -8.28
N ASP A 88 10.74 -3.47 -8.25
CA ASP A 88 11.24 -4.57 -7.43
C ASP A 88 11.23 -4.24 -5.94
N LEU A 89 11.53 -2.99 -5.57
CA LEU A 89 11.42 -2.50 -4.19
C LEU A 89 9.97 -2.48 -3.71
N GLU A 90 9.03 -2.05 -4.53
CA GLU A 90 7.59 -2.08 -4.22
C GLU A 90 7.12 -3.52 -3.98
N LYS A 91 7.44 -4.45 -4.89
CA LYS A 91 7.13 -5.87 -4.72
C LYS A 91 7.78 -6.47 -3.49
N ALA A 92 9.02 -6.09 -3.19
CA ALA A 92 9.72 -6.54 -1.99
C ALA A 92 9.01 -6.01 -0.73
N ALA A 93 8.65 -4.73 -0.70
CA ALA A 93 7.94 -4.11 0.43
C ALA A 93 6.55 -4.70 0.65
N GLU A 94 5.80 -5.02 -0.41
CA GLU A 94 4.52 -5.73 -0.29
C GLU A 94 4.71 -7.13 0.28
N LYS A 95 5.75 -7.85 -0.17
CA LYS A 95 6.08 -9.18 0.35
C LYS A 95 6.47 -9.11 1.82
N THR A 96 7.33 -8.16 2.24
CA THR A 96 7.72 -8.02 3.64
C THR A 96 6.51 -7.73 4.52
N LYS A 97 5.66 -6.75 4.14
CA LYS A 97 4.41 -6.47 4.86
C LYS A 97 3.52 -7.70 4.97
N SER A 98 3.33 -8.44 3.87
CA SER A 98 2.52 -9.66 3.88
C SER A 98 3.09 -10.76 4.78
N LEU A 99 4.40 -10.83 4.91
CA LEU A 99 5.09 -11.80 5.77
C LEU A 99 5.06 -11.37 7.24
N GLU A 100 5.23 -10.08 7.52
CA GLU A 100 5.08 -9.48 8.85
C GLU A 100 3.65 -9.67 9.38
N ASP A 101 2.64 -9.41 8.56
CA ASP A 101 1.23 -9.64 8.91
C ASP A 101 0.95 -11.12 9.21
N LYS A 102 1.58 -12.04 8.47
CA LYS A 102 1.45 -13.48 8.72
C LYS A 102 2.18 -13.91 9.98
N ALA A 103 3.38 -13.37 10.21
CA ALA A 103 4.18 -13.65 11.39
C ALA A 103 3.47 -13.18 12.65
N THR A 104 3.00 -11.93 12.68
CA THR A 104 2.26 -11.35 13.81
C THR A 104 0.97 -12.14 14.09
N LYS A 105 0.19 -12.49 13.06
CA LYS A 105 -0.99 -13.36 13.22
C LYS A 105 -0.62 -14.71 13.82
N ALA A 106 0.38 -15.39 13.28
CA ALA A 106 0.83 -16.68 13.78
C ALA A 106 1.35 -16.61 15.23
N GLU A 107 2.08 -15.56 15.58
CA GLU A 107 2.54 -15.31 16.95
C GLU A 107 1.37 -15.12 17.92
N THR A 108 0.38 -14.30 17.55
CA THR A 108 -0.82 -14.10 18.37
C THR A 108 -1.64 -15.38 18.53
N ASP A 109 -1.80 -16.17 17.47
CA ASP A 109 -2.53 -17.44 17.51
C ASP A 109 -1.79 -18.49 18.36
N LEU A 110 -0.46 -18.54 18.27
CA LEU A 110 0.35 -19.39 19.15
C LEU A 110 0.22 -18.97 20.61
N LEU A 111 0.17 -17.67 20.91
CA LEU A 111 -0.03 -17.18 22.27
C LEU A 111 -1.41 -17.60 22.82
N ARG A 112 -2.48 -17.38 22.05
CA ARG A 112 -3.84 -17.84 22.38
C ARG A 112 -3.88 -19.34 22.65
N LEU A 113 -3.26 -20.14 21.78
CA LEU A 113 -3.22 -21.60 21.94
C LEU A 113 -2.43 -22.02 23.19
N ARG A 114 -1.28 -21.39 23.48
CA ARG A 114 -0.50 -21.68 24.68
C ARG A 114 -1.29 -21.41 25.96
N VAL A 115 -1.96 -20.26 26.03
CA VAL A 115 -2.81 -19.89 27.17
C VAL A 115 -4.00 -20.84 27.30
N ALA A 116 -4.70 -21.11 26.19
CA ALA A 116 -5.82 -22.04 26.17
C ALA A 116 -5.43 -23.44 26.65
N LEU A 117 -4.31 -23.99 26.17
CA LEU A 117 -3.80 -25.28 26.61
C LEU A 117 -3.47 -25.28 28.11
N ARG A 118 -2.89 -24.20 28.64
CA ARG A 118 -2.59 -24.05 30.08
C ARG A 118 -3.86 -24.04 30.93
N LYS A 119 -4.93 -23.42 30.44
CA LYS A 119 -6.24 -23.30 31.12
C LYS A 119 -7.17 -24.49 30.85
N GLY A 120 -6.80 -25.41 29.97
CA GLY A 120 -7.61 -26.58 29.61
C GLY A 120 -8.75 -26.29 28.61
N LEU A 121 -8.66 -25.19 27.86
CA LEU A 121 -9.59 -24.84 26.80
C LEU A 121 -9.27 -25.60 25.50
N THR A 122 -10.30 -25.92 24.74
CA THR A 122 -10.16 -26.54 23.41
C THR A 122 -9.62 -25.53 22.38
N GLU A 123 -9.05 -26.02 21.26
CA GLU A 123 -8.60 -25.17 20.15
C GLU A 123 -9.73 -24.25 19.63
N THR A 124 -10.97 -24.75 19.61
CA THR A 124 -12.14 -23.96 19.21
C THR A 124 -12.46 -22.81 20.16
N GLN A 125 -12.19 -22.97 21.47
CA GLN A 125 -12.36 -21.92 22.46
C GLN A 125 -11.16 -20.96 22.44
N ALA A 126 -9.94 -21.44 22.19
CA ALA A 126 -8.75 -20.61 22.04
C ALA A 126 -8.91 -19.51 20.98
N LYS A 127 -9.59 -19.83 19.86
CA LYS A 127 -9.90 -18.88 18.77
C LYS A 127 -10.85 -17.76 19.19
N ARG A 128 -11.57 -17.92 20.32
CA ARG A 128 -12.47 -16.92 20.87
C ARG A 128 -11.82 -16.04 21.91
N LEU A 129 -10.59 -16.36 22.34
CA LEU A 129 -9.90 -15.56 23.34
C LEU A 129 -9.52 -14.18 22.78
N ILE A 130 -9.83 -13.15 23.55
CA ILE A 130 -9.59 -11.75 23.21
C ILE A 130 -8.45 -11.23 24.08
N GLY A 131 -7.42 -10.70 23.43
CA GLY A 131 -6.24 -10.19 24.10
C GLY A 131 -5.05 -10.10 23.16
N SER A 132 -4.10 -9.25 23.54
CA SER A 132 -2.84 -9.01 22.83
C SER A 132 -1.64 -9.48 23.64
N THR A 133 -1.77 -9.53 24.97
CA THR A 133 -0.75 -9.99 25.91
C THR A 133 -1.13 -11.32 26.55
N GLU A 134 -0.16 -12.02 27.14
CA GLU A 134 -0.41 -13.27 27.85
C GLU A 134 -1.37 -13.05 29.04
N GLU A 135 -1.20 -11.95 29.78
CA GLU A 135 -2.03 -11.60 30.94
C GLU A 135 -3.49 -11.32 30.54
N GLU A 136 -3.73 -10.57 29.47
CA GLU A 136 -5.07 -10.32 28.93
C GLU A 136 -5.75 -11.62 28.51
N LEU A 137 -5.02 -12.48 27.81
CA LEU A 137 -5.53 -13.78 27.37
C LEU A 137 -5.82 -14.73 28.52
N GLU A 138 -5.02 -14.69 29.59
CA GLU A 138 -5.25 -15.50 30.79
C GLU A 138 -6.50 -15.03 31.55
N ALA A 139 -6.69 -13.72 31.69
CA ALA A 139 -7.86 -13.14 32.32
C ALA A 139 -9.14 -13.47 31.53
N ASP A 140 -9.13 -13.25 30.21
CA ASP A 140 -10.27 -13.57 29.34
C ASP A 140 -10.58 -15.08 29.33
N ALA A 141 -9.55 -15.94 29.39
CA ALA A 141 -9.74 -17.38 29.53
C ALA A 141 -10.40 -17.76 30.86
N ASP A 142 -10.04 -17.11 31.96
CA ASP A 142 -10.66 -17.33 33.27
C ASP A 142 -12.12 -16.84 33.29
N GLU A 143 -12.40 -15.67 32.71
CA GLU A 143 -13.76 -15.16 32.54
C GLU A 143 -14.63 -16.10 31.70
N LEU A 144 -14.07 -16.62 30.59
CA LEU A 144 -14.76 -17.57 29.73
C LEU A 144 -15.07 -18.87 30.48
N LEU A 145 -14.14 -19.38 31.29
CA LEU A 145 -14.37 -20.58 32.12
C LEU A 145 -15.43 -20.34 33.19
N GLU A 146 -15.47 -19.16 33.81
CA GLU A 146 -16.50 -18.80 34.78
C GLU A 146 -17.90 -18.82 34.14
N SER A 147 -18.03 -18.35 32.90
CA SER A 147 -19.30 -18.35 32.17
C SER A 147 -19.88 -19.75 31.90
N PHE A 148 -19.03 -20.79 31.89
CA PHE A 148 -19.45 -22.18 31.72
C PHE A 148 -19.79 -22.89 33.03
N LYS A 149 -19.45 -22.31 34.19
CA LYS A 149 -19.85 -22.90 35.46
C LYS A 149 -21.38 -22.83 35.57
N PRO A 150 -22.05 -23.94 35.90
CA PRO A 150 -23.48 -23.88 36.15
C PRO A 150 -23.73 -22.88 37.28
N SER A 151 -24.60 -21.89 37.04
CA SER A 151 -24.97 -20.92 38.06
C SER A 151 -25.34 -21.68 39.33
N SER A 152 -24.62 -21.42 40.41
CA SER A 152 -24.87 -22.02 41.72
C SER A 152 -26.26 -21.64 42.28
N ASP A 153 -26.99 -20.76 41.59
CA ASP A 153 -28.38 -20.39 41.87
C ASP A 153 -29.42 -21.26 41.12
N GLY A 154 -28.95 -22.27 40.38
CA GLY A 154 -29.76 -23.25 39.65
C GLY A 154 -29.97 -24.58 40.38
N GLY A 155 -30.45 -24.54 41.63
CA GLY A 155 -31.23 -25.62 42.23
C GLY A 155 -30.51 -26.92 42.60
N LYS A 156 -30.49 -27.20 43.91
CA LYS A 156 -30.69 -28.57 44.40
C LYS A 156 -31.99 -29.11 43.77
N GLY A 157 -31.87 -30.00 42.79
CA GLY A 157 -33.00 -30.78 42.27
C GLY A 157 -33.48 -30.42 40.88
N GLY A 158 -32.78 -30.89 39.85
CA GLY A 158 -33.47 -31.37 38.66
C GLY A 158 -33.96 -32.79 38.96
N PRO A 159 -35.26 -33.13 38.88
CA PRO A 159 -35.67 -34.51 39.01
C PRO A 159 -35.01 -35.28 37.86
N ASN A 160 -34.44 -36.44 38.19
CA ASN A 160 -33.89 -37.39 37.24
C ASN A 160 -34.83 -37.59 36.04
N ARG A 161 -34.63 -36.83 34.95
CA ARG A 161 -35.31 -37.01 33.65
C ARG A 161 -34.81 -38.27 32.92
N ARG A 162 -34.36 -39.28 33.66
CA ARG A 162 -34.02 -40.61 33.14
C ARG A 162 -35.07 -41.67 33.54
N GLU A 163 -36.03 -41.36 34.40
CA GLU A 163 -37.01 -42.35 34.90
C GLU A 163 -38.44 -42.18 34.38
N ARG A 164 -38.67 -41.29 33.41
CA ARG A 164 -40.00 -41.16 32.76
C ARG A 164 -39.96 -41.25 31.24
N LEU A 165 -39.06 -42.06 30.68
CA LEU A 165 -39.48 -42.82 29.51
C LEU A 165 -40.56 -43.78 30.00
N LYS A 166 -41.82 -43.40 29.81
CA LYS A 166 -42.97 -44.29 29.97
C LYS A 166 -42.75 -45.43 28.99
N GLY A 167 -42.12 -46.51 29.45
CA GLY A 167 -41.99 -47.75 28.70
C GLY A 167 -43.38 -48.12 28.18
N GLY A 168 -43.43 -48.59 26.94
CA GLY A 168 -44.66 -49.14 26.36
C GLY A 168 -45.32 -50.10 27.34
N GLY A 169 -46.65 -50.16 27.27
CA GLY A 169 -47.54 -50.84 28.21
C GLY A 169 -47.00 -52.18 28.72
N ASP A 170 -47.38 -52.49 29.96
CA ASP A 170 -47.03 -53.73 30.62
C ASP A 170 -47.34 -54.92 29.66
N PRO A 171 -46.36 -55.75 29.27
CA PRO A 171 -46.58 -56.86 28.32
C PRO A 171 -47.56 -57.92 28.87
N THR A 172 -47.95 -57.80 30.14
CA THR A 172 -48.93 -58.64 30.82
C THR A 172 -50.35 -58.08 30.76
N GLU A 173 -50.55 -56.83 30.34
CA GLU A 173 -51.87 -56.26 30.10
C GLU A 173 -52.35 -56.61 28.69
N GLU A 174 -53.51 -57.26 28.58
CA GLU A 174 -54.14 -57.48 27.28
C GLU A 174 -54.44 -56.13 26.62
N PRO A 175 -54.10 -55.94 25.34
CA PRO A 175 -54.32 -54.67 24.67
C PRO A 175 -55.81 -54.34 24.69
N VAL A 176 -56.14 -53.14 25.15
CA VAL A 176 -57.51 -52.63 25.13
C VAL A 176 -58.03 -52.75 23.70
N GLU A 177 -59.15 -53.46 23.49
CA GLU A 177 -59.76 -53.59 22.17
C GLU A 177 -60.18 -52.21 21.65
N LEU A 178 -59.36 -51.63 20.78
CA LEU A 178 -59.59 -50.35 20.11
C LEU A 178 -60.57 -50.50 18.93
N ASP A 179 -61.65 -51.22 19.15
CA ASP A 179 -62.63 -51.51 18.12
C ASP A 179 -63.46 -50.24 17.85
N PRO A 180 -63.38 -49.62 16.66
CA PRO A 180 -63.88 -48.26 16.44
C PRO A 180 -65.39 -48.14 16.62
N LYS A 181 -66.13 -49.23 16.40
CA LYS A 181 -67.59 -49.28 16.61
C LYS A 181 -67.99 -49.21 18.08
N LYS A 182 -67.19 -49.81 18.99
CA LYS A 182 -67.45 -49.79 20.44
C LYS A 182 -67.12 -48.41 21.02
N LEU A 183 -66.01 -47.82 20.59
CA LEU A 183 -65.59 -46.46 20.96
C LEU A 183 -66.62 -45.40 20.51
N ALA A 184 -67.15 -45.53 19.29
CA ALA A 184 -68.17 -44.61 18.77
C ALA A 184 -69.50 -44.68 19.54
N GLY A 185 -69.81 -45.79 20.21
CA GLY A 185 -71.00 -45.93 21.06
C GLY A 185 -70.85 -45.34 22.47
N GLN A 186 -69.61 -45.12 22.94
CA GLN A 186 -69.32 -44.55 24.26
C GLN A 186 -69.22 -43.02 24.26
N ILE A 187 -69.17 -42.39 23.08
CA ILE A 187 -69.22 -40.94 22.96
C ILE A 187 -70.69 -40.53 22.90
N SER A 188 -71.20 -39.97 23.99
CA SER A 188 -72.52 -39.32 24.02
C SER A 188 -72.57 -38.26 22.92
N ARG A 189 -73.47 -38.44 21.96
CA ARG A 189 -73.77 -37.42 20.95
C ARG A 189 -74.79 -36.47 21.54
N ASP A 190 -74.32 -35.32 22.01
CA ASP A 190 -75.17 -34.17 22.30
C ASP A 190 -75.48 -33.40 21.01
#